data_AF-A0A821T1U0-F1
#
_entry.id   AF-A0A821T1U0-F1
#
_cell.length_a   1.000
_cell.length_b   1.000
_cell.length_c   1.000
_cell.angle_alpha   90.00
_cell.angle_beta   90.00
_cell.angle_gamma   90.00
#
_symmetry.space_group_name_H-M   'P 1'
#
loop_
_entity.id
_entity.type
_entity.pdbx_description
1 polymer ?
#
loop_
_entity_poly.entity_id
_entity_poly.type
_entity_poly.pdbx_seq_one_letter_code
_entity_poly.pdbx_strand_id
1 'polypeptide(L)'
;YANPLRKSWLPYLDGLCKQFHCLMIEHLPDRVTPKVHFLTEYTRSIEMHGLPILNSCMRFEAKHLYFKQIAIRTFNFKNPLLTLTKRHQLRYCMLNNSNSFCYSSSITVRSSKSIKWSKLSIPVRRLLINFINETDLIYECTSIYYHHMNVRTGSIVVHHLAHAEEIPIFCQIHRLLNIQEKTTIIAEMLNTISFVENLWSYEVEFSGTLVTIDIEHCFDIHPHCLDMYDVEHVHYINLLTRISPRTGLEGSVLG
;
A
#
# COMPACT_ATOMS: atom_id res chain seq x y z
N TYR A 1 6.49 -7.91 -15.64
CA TYR A 1 7.67 -7.19 -15.12
C TYR A 1 7.88 -5.92 -15.93
N ALA A 2 7.80 -4.73 -15.32
CA ALA A 2 8.15 -3.46 -15.98
C ALA A 2 9.11 -2.69 -15.06
N ASN A 3 10.33 -2.39 -15.50
CA ASN A 3 11.28 -1.65 -14.67
C ASN A 3 10.70 -0.30 -14.20
N PRO A 4 10.97 0.16 -12.97
CA PRO A 4 10.56 1.49 -12.54
C PRO A 4 11.17 2.54 -13.47
N LEU A 5 10.32 3.45 -13.97
CA LEU A 5 10.75 4.50 -14.90
C LEU A 5 11.61 5.52 -14.14
N ARG A 6 12.86 5.70 -14.58
CA ARG A 6 13.77 6.70 -13.99
C ARG A 6 13.57 8.05 -14.68
N LYS A 7 13.55 9.15 -13.91
CA LYS A 7 13.43 10.51 -14.48
C LYS A 7 14.54 10.82 -15.49
N SER A 8 15.73 10.26 -15.29
CA SER A 8 16.87 10.37 -16.21
C SER A 8 16.60 9.81 -17.62
N TRP A 9 15.56 9.00 -17.82
CA TRP A 9 15.21 8.42 -19.13
C TRP A 9 14.28 9.32 -19.95
N LEU A 10 13.71 10.36 -19.35
CA LEU A 10 12.76 11.27 -20.01
C LEU A 10 13.36 12.01 -21.23
N PRO A 11 14.59 12.57 -21.17
CA PRO A 11 15.19 13.20 -22.33
C PRO A 11 15.44 12.22 -23.49
N TYR A 12 15.79 10.97 -23.16
CA TYR A 12 15.99 9.92 -24.15
C TYR A 12 14.66 9.50 -24.82
N LEU A 13 13.59 9.37 -24.02
CA LEU A 13 12.24 9.11 -24.52
C LEU A 13 11.76 10.22 -25.46
N ASP A 14 11.99 11.49 -25.11
CA ASP A 14 11.65 12.64 -25.96
C ASP A 14 12.32 12.57 -27.34
N GLY A 15 13.62 12.24 -27.38
CA GLY A 15 14.36 12.04 -28.62
C GLY A 15 13.76 10.92 -29.48
N LEU A 16 13.43 9.78 -28.88
CA LEU A 16 12.80 8.66 -29.58
C LEU A 16 11.40 8.99 -30.11
N CYS A 17 10.58 9.69 -29.32
CA CYS A 17 9.24 10.11 -29.73
C CYS A 17 9.29 11.08 -30.91
N LYS A 18 10.22 12.04 -30.90
CA LYS A 18 10.44 12.98 -32.02
C LYS A 18 10.95 12.26 -33.27
N GLN A 19 11.93 11.37 -33.11
CA GLN A 19 12.44 10.57 -34.23
C GLN A 19 11.34 9.71 -34.85
N PHE A 20 10.54 9.03 -34.02
CA PHE A 20 9.39 8.25 -34.49
C PHE A 20 8.38 9.12 -35.25
N HIS A 21 8.07 10.31 -34.74
CA HIS A 21 7.16 11.24 -35.41
C HIS A 21 7.70 11.69 -36.77
N CYS A 22 8.99 12.01 -36.89
CA CYS A 22 9.63 12.36 -38.16
C CYS A 22 9.54 11.20 -39.17
N LEU A 23 9.86 9.97 -38.74
CA LEU A 23 9.76 8.78 -39.60
C LEU A 23 8.32 8.49 -40.06
N MET A 24 7.34 8.76 -39.19
CA MET A 24 5.92 8.63 -39.54
C MET A 24 5.50 9.65 -40.60
N ILE A 25 5.98 10.89 -40.52
CA ILE A 25 5.72 11.91 -41.55
C ILE A 25 6.39 11.52 -42.87
N GLU A 26 7.65 11.07 -42.81
CA GLU A 26 8.44 10.75 -43.99
C GLU A 26 7.89 9.56 -44.78
N HIS A 27 7.55 8.46 -44.09
CA HIS A 27 7.15 7.22 -44.73
C HIS A 27 5.63 7.03 -44.82
N LEU A 28 4.84 7.70 -43.97
CA LEU A 28 3.39 7.53 -43.85
C LEU A 28 2.65 8.86 -43.64
N PRO A 29 2.84 9.87 -44.51
CA PRO A 29 2.31 11.23 -44.30
C PRO A 29 0.78 11.25 -44.13
N ASP A 30 0.06 10.42 -44.89
CA ASP A 30 -1.41 10.37 -44.86
C ASP A 30 -1.99 9.65 -43.63
N ARG A 31 -1.15 9.07 -42.77
CA ARG A 31 -1.56 8.30 -41.57
C ARG A 31 -1.14 8.95 -40.26
N VAL A 32 -0.64 10.18 -40.30
CA VAL A 32 -0.28 10.93 -39.09
C VAL A 32 -1.57 11.40 -38.42
N THR A 33 -2.00 10.63 -37.42
CA THR A 33 -3.17 10.99 -36.60
C THR A 33 -2.75 11.88 -35.42
N PRO A 34 -3.69 12.64 -34.81
CA PRO A 34 -3.41 13.40 -33.60
C PRO A 34 -2.81 12.56 -32.46
N LYS A 35 -3.13 11.26 -32.39
CA LYS A 35 -2.52 10.33 -31.42
C LYS A 35 -1.00 10.20 -31.61
N VAL A 36 -0.54 10.19 -32.85
CA VAL A 36 0.89 10.14 -33.19
C VAL A 36 1.56 11.45 -32.82
N HIS A 37 0.89 12.58 -33.07
CA HIS A 37 1.38 13.89 -32.64
C HIS A 37 1.48 13.98 -31.11
N PHE A 38 0.47 13.53 -30.36
CA PHE A 38 0.51 13.59 -28.90
C PHE A 38 1.65 12.80 -28.27
N LEU A 39 2.23 11.80 -28.96
CA LEU A 39 3.40 11.07 -28.46
C LEU A 39 4.61 11.98 -28.23
N THR A 40 4.77 13.07 -28.99
CA THR A 40 5.88 14.02 -28.76
C THR A 40 5.74 14.76 -27.43
N GLU A 41 4.52 14.88 -26.91
CA GLU A 41 4.21 15.55 -25.64
C GLU A 41 4.26 14.60 -24.43
N TYR A 42 4.50 13.29 -24.63
CA TYR A 42 4.45 12.32 -23.54
C TYR A 42 5.48 12.61 -22.45
N THR A 43 6.68 13.06 -22.82
CA THR A 43 7.73 13.38 -21.85
C THR A 43 7.28 14.51 -20.92
N ARG A 44 6.73 15.59 -21.48
CA ARG A 44 6.18 16.71 -20.72
C ARG A 44 4.98 16.29 -19.86
N SER A 45 4.12 15.44 -20.42
CA SER A 45 2.96 14.89 -19.70
C SER A 45 3.36 14.03 -18.50
N ILE A 46 4.38 13.18 -18.66
CA ILE A 46 4.93 12.34 -17.57
C ILE A 46 5.54 13.21 -16.48
N GLU A 47 6.22 14.29 -16.85
CA GLU A 47 6.86 15.18 -15.88
C GLU A 47 5.84 15.96 -15.04
N MET A 48 4.75 16.43 -15.65
CA MET A 48 3.72 17.21 -14.96
C MET A 48 2.69 16.35 -14.21
N HIS A 49 2.29 15.20 -14.78
CA HIS A 49 1.15 14.41 -14.29
C HIS A 49 1.51 12.99 -13.85
N GLY A 50 2.78 12.61 -13.93
CA GLY A 50 3.24 11.25 -13.64
C GLY A 50 2.92 10.26 -14.77
N LEU A 51 3.12 8.97 -14.51
CA LEU A 51 2.99 7.93 -15.53
C LEU A 51 1.54 7.86 -16.08
N PRO A 52 1.34 7.86 -17.41
CA PRO A 52 0.01 7.83 -18.04
C PRO A 52 -0.87 6.65 -17.62
N ILE A 53 -0.25 5.53 -17.20
CA ILE A 53 -0.99 4.36 -16.71
C ILE A 53 -1.77 4.64 -15.42
N LEU A 54 -1.27 5.56 -14.58
CA LEU A 54 -1.94 5.97 -13.35
C LEU A 54 -3.19 6.78 -13.67
N ASN A 55 -3.14 7.58 -14.74
CA ASN A 55 -4.23 8.42 -15.22
C ASN A 55 -5.07 7.72 -16.30
N SER A 56 -4.95 6.39 -16.43
CA SER A 56 -5.62 5.63 -17.47
C SER A 56 -7.12 5.52 -17.21
N CYS A 57 -7.93 5.85 -18.22
CA CYS A 57 -9.38 5.68 -18.16
C CYS A 57 -9.83 4.21 -18.21
N MET A 58 -8.92 3.24 -18.39
CA MET A 58 -9.26 1.82 -18.46
C MET A 58 -9.99 1.32 -17.21
N ARG A 59 -9.69 1.90 -16.03
CA ARG A 59 -10.39 1.56 -14.78
C ARG A 59 -11.85 2.02 -14.79
N PHE A 60 -12.10 3.22 -15.32
CA PHE A 60 -13.46 3.75 -15.49
C PHE A 60 -14.25 2.93 -16.52
N GLU A 61 -13.63 2.59 -17.65
CA GLU A 61 -14.26 1.75 -18.67
C GLU A 61 -14.60 0.35 -18.16
N ALA A 62 -13.69 -0.28 -17.42
CA ALA A 62 -13.96 -1.55 -16.76
C ALA A 62 -15.13 -1.46 -15.77
N LYS A 63 -15.24 -0.35 -15.04
CA LYS A 63 -16.37 -0.11 -14.13
C LYS A 63 -17.69 0.12 -14.88
N HIS A 64 -17.65 0.85 -16.00
CA HIS A 64 -18.82 1.04 -16.86
C HIS A 64 -19.32 -0.27 -17.47
N LEU A 65 -18.43 -1.19 -17.82
CA LEU A 65 -18.83 -2.51 -18.33
C LEU A 65 -19.76 -3.25 -17.35
N TYR A 66 -19.47 -3.21 -16.05
CA TYR A 66 -20.34 -3.77 -15.02
C TYR A 66 -21.75 -3.16 -15.05
N PHE A 67 -21.85 -1.83 -15.14
CA PHE A 67 -23.13 -1.14 -15.20
C PHE A 67 -23.90 -1.45 -16.50
N LYS A 68 -23.21 -1.48 -17.65
CA LYS A 68 -23.81 -1.87 -18.94
C LYS A 68 -24.43 -3.26 -18.87
N GLN A 69 -23.72 -4.23 -18.31
CA GLN A 69 -24.22 -5.60 -18.17
C GLN A 69 -25.48 -5.67 -17.29
N ILE A 70 -25.53 -4.94 -16.19
CA ILE A 70 -26.71 -4.91 -15.32
C ILE A 70 -27.87 -4.20 -16.01
N ALA A 71 -27.62 -3.08 -16.66
CA ALA A 71 -28.66 -2.31 -17.37
C ALA A 71 -29.35 -3.20 -18.42
N ILE A 72 -28.57 -3.95 -19.21
CA ILE A 72 -29.09 -4.89 -20.22
C ILE A 72 -29.92 -6.01 -19.56
N ARG A 73 -29.44 -6.59 -18.45
CA ARG A 73 -30.09 -7.76 -17.82
C ARG A 73 -31.31 -7.44 -16.95
N THR A 74 -31.39 -6.22 -16.41
CA THR A 74 -32.45 -5.85 -15.45
C THR A 74 -33.73 -5.37 -16.11
N PHE A 75 -33.69 -4.97 -17.38
CA PHE A 75 -34.84 -4.52 -18.17
C PHE A 75 -35.76 -3.51 -17.43
N ASN A 76 -35.21 -2.72 -16.51
CA ASN A 76 -35.95 -1.73 -15.74
C ASN A 76 -35.73 -0.34 -16.35
N PHE A 77 -36.69 0.10 -17.16
CA PHE A 77 -36.64 1.38 -17.88
C PHE A 77 -37.26 2.55 -17.11
N LYS A 78 -37.97 2.30 -15.99
CA LYS A 78 -38.64 3.36 -15.23
C LYS A 78 -37.65 4.23 -14.45
N ASN A 79 -36.67 3.60 -13.80
CA ASN A 79 -35.56 4.30 -13.17
C ASN A 79 -34.29 3.42 -13.18
N PRO A 80 -33.54 3.41 -14.31
CA PRO A 80 -32.36 2.57 -14.46
C PRO A 80 -31.25 2.98 -13.49
N LEU A 81 -31.06 4.29 -13.25
CA LEU A 81 -30.02 4.80 -12.35
C LEU A 81 -30.21 4.31 -10.92
N LEU A 82 -31.44 4.39 -10.37
CA LEU A 82 -31.73 3.89 -9.02
C LEU A 82 -31.43 2.39 -8.88
N THR A 83 -31.79 1.62 -9.91
CA THR A 83 -31.57 0.17 -9.93
C THR A 83 -30.07 -0.17 -9.97
N LEU A 84 -29.32 0.51 -10.83
CA LEU A 84 -27.87 0.34 -10.96
C LEU A 84 -27.14 0.71 -9.67
N THR A 85 -27.48 1.87 -9.07
CA THR A 85 -26.88 2.34 -7.82
C THR A 85 -27.17 1.38 -6.66
N LYS A 86 -28.43 0.97 -6.47
CA LYS A 86 -28.79 0.02 -5.40
C LYS A 86 -28.06 -1.31 -5.54
N ARG A 87 -27.99 -1.88 -6.75
CA ARG A 87 -27.29 -3.15 -6.97
C ARG A 87 -25.78 -3.03 -6.76
N HIS A 88 -25.18 -1.90 -7.15
CA HIS A 88 -23.78 -1.63 -6.87
C HIS A 88 -23.53 -1.50 -5.37
N GLN A 89 -24.34 -0.73 -4.64
CA GLN A 89 -24.22 -0.58 -3.18
C GLN A 89 -24.37 -1.91 -2.46
N LEU A 90 -25.36 -2.73 -2.83
CA LEU A 90 -25.54 -4.07 -2.24
C LEU A 90 -24.36 -4.99 -2.55
N ARG A 91 -23.84 -4.96 -3.78
CA ARG A 91 -22.62 -5.72 -4.14
C ARG A 91 -21.42 -5.25 -3.33
N TYR A 92 -21.25 -3.94 -3.14
CA TYR A 92 -20.14 -3.38 -2.38
C TYR A 92 -20.27 -3.74 -0.89
N CYS A 93 -21.47 -3.63 -0.32
CA CYS A 93 -21.77 -4.09 1.04
C CYS A 93 -21.44 -5.58 1.18
N MET A 94 -21.88 -6.42 0.25
CA MET A 94 -21.56 -7.85 0.25
C MET A 94 -20.05 -8.11 0.18
N LEU A 95 -19.32 -7.45 -0.72
CA LEU A 95 -17.86 -7.61 -0.86
C LEU A 95 -17.10 -7.13 0.39
N ASN A 96 -17.54 -6.02 0.98
CA ASN A 96 -16.93 -5.45 2.18
C ASN A 96 -17.25 -6.31 3.41
N ASN A 97 -18.46 -6.86 3.48
CA ASN A 97 -18.92 -7.72 4.58
C ASN A 97 -18.42 -9.17 4.41
N SER A 98 -18.19 -9.64 3.18
CA SER A 98 -17.57 -10.95 2.92
C SER A 98 -16.10 -10.98 3.29
N ASN A 99 -15.43 -9.83 3.30
CA ASN A 99 -14.15 -9.70 3.99
C ASN A 99 -14.38 -9.89 5.50
N SER A 100 -15.34 -9.23 6.13
CA SER A 100 -15.60 -9.36 7.57
C SER A 100 -16.08 -10.74 8.06
N PHE A 101 -16.81 -11.53 7.26
CA PHE A 101 -17.45 -12.79 7.73
C PHE A 101 -16.57 -14.04 7.57
N CYS A 102 -15.48 -13.96 6.79
CA CYS A 102 -14.55 -15.07 6.58
C CYS A 102 -13.15 -14.85 7.18
N TYR A 103 -12.90 -13.73 7.85
CA TYR A 103 -11.70 -13.61 8.68
C TYR A 103 -11.93 -14.34 10.01
N SER A 104 -11.54 -15.61 10.06
CA SER A 104 -10.73 -16.00 11.20
C SER A 104 -9.58 -14.99 11.25
N SER A 105 -9.37 -14.32 12.39
CA SER A 105 -8.20 -13.49 12.71
C SER A 105 -6.91 -14.34 12.71
N SER A 106 -6.70 -15.07 11.61
CA SER A 106 -5.61 -15.97 11.38
C SER A 106 -4.49 -15.15 10.78
N ILE A 107 -3.63 -14.67 11.66
CA ILE A 107 -2.30 -14.24 11.27
C ILE A 107 -1.61 -15.42 10.59
N THR A 108 -1.30 -15.28 9.30
CA THR A 108 -0.55 -16.30 8.56
C THR A 108 0.93 -15.89 8.49
N VAL A 109 1.79 -16.77 8.98
CA VAL A 109 3.23 -16.58 9.04
C VAL A 109 3.87 -17.18 7.79
N ARG A 110 4.63 -16.37 7.02
CA ARG A 110 5.22 -16.81 5.74
C ARG A 110 6.54 -17.57 5.90
N SER A 111 7.35 -17.17 6.88
CA SER A 111 8.63 -17.81 7.19
C SER A 111 9.05 -17.44 8.61
N SER A 112 9.46 -18.44 9.39
CA SER A 112 9.89 -18.27 10.77
C SER A 112 11.25 -18.90 11.01
N LYS A 113 12.06 -18.23 11.84
CA LYS A 113 13.35 -18.73 12.31
C LYS A 113 13.28 -18.91 13.82
N SER A 114 13.67 -20.08 14.31
CA SER A 114 13.78 -20.31 15.75
C SER A 114 14.92 -19.48 16.34
N ILE A 115 14.63 -18.78 17.43
CA ILE A 115 15.59 -17.94 18.16
C ILE A 115 15.58 -18.32 19.63
N LYS A 116 16.78 -18.39 20.21
CA LYS A 116 16.95 -18.60 21.65
C LYS A 116 16.74 -17.28 22.39
N TRP A 117 16.12 -17.34 23.57
CA TRP A 117 15.95 -16.21 24.49
C TRP A 117 17.23 -15.38 24.67
N SER A 118 18.38 -16.05 24.79
CA SER A 118 19.70 -15.44 24.98
C SER A 118 20.22 -14.58 23.81
N LYS A 119 19.59 -14.63 22.63
CA LYS A 119 19.93 -13.77 21.48
C LYS A 119 19.06 -12.52 21.35
N LEU A 120 17.96 -12.42 22.10
CA LEU A 120 17.11 -11.24 22.10
C LEU A 120 17.80 -10.08 22.81
N SER A 121 17.57 -8.85 22.37
CA SER A 121 18.12 -7.66 23.02
C SER A 121 17.47 -7.47 24.40
N ILE A 122 18.20 -6.86 25.32
CA ILE A 122 17.74 -6.56 26.70
C ILE A 122 16.38 -5.82 26.72
N PRO A 123 16.14 -4.76 25.92
CA PRO A 123 14.86 -4.07 25.97
C PRO A 123 13.70 -4.93 25.47
N VAL A 124 13.93 -5.81 24.49
CA VAL A 124 12.92 -6.77 24.00
C VAL A 124 12.58 -7.79 25.09
N ARG A 125 13.59 -8.35 25.78
CA ARG A 125 13.34 -9.29 26.88
C ARG A 125 12.50 -8.67 27.98
N ARG A 126 12.77 -7.41 28.33
CA ARG A 126 12.03 -6.69 29.37
C ARG A 126 10.53 -6.56 29.04
N LEU A 127 10.18 -6.37 27.77
CA LEU A 127 8.78 -6.35 27.33
C LEU A 127 8.12 -7.72 27.40
N LEU A 128 8.89 -8.79 27.19
CA LEU A 128 8.38 -10.16 27.10
C LEU A 128 8.40 -10.93 28.42
N ILE A 129 9.10 -10.45 29.45
CA ILE A 129 9.25 -11.11 30.76
C ILE A 129 7.89 -11.47 31.40
N ASN A 130 6.86 -10.65 31.19
CA ASN A 130 5.53 -10.91 31.75
C ASN A 130 4.73 -11.94 30.95
N PHE A 131 5.16 -12.28 29.73
CA PHE A 131 4.39 -13.08 28.77
C PHE A 131 5.02 -14.45 28.47
N ILE A 132 6.30 -14.66 28.80
CA ILE A 132 7.09 -15.80 28.31
C ILE A 132 7.99 -16.35 29.41
N ASN A 133 8.09 -17.68 29.49
CA ASN A 133 9.09 -18.37 30.29
C ASN A 133 10.37 -18.60 29.46
N GLU A 134 11.54 -18.61 30.08
CA GLU A 134 12.83 -18.76 29.36
C GLU A 134 12.94 -20.04 28.50
N THR A 135 12.10 -21.04 28.76
CA THR A 135 12.03 -22.32 28.06
C THR A 135 11.16 -22.31 26.81
N ASP A 136 10.40 -21.25 26.55
CA ASP A 136 9.46 -21.21 25.43
C ASP A 136 10.19 -21.13 24.07
N LEU A 137 9.62 -21.81 23.08
CA LEU A 137 10.11 -21.76 21.70
C LEU A 137 9.67 -20.44 21.05
N ILE A 138 10.64 -19.61 20.72
CA ILE A 138 10.41 -18.30 20.07
C ILE A 138 10.76 -18.40 18.60
N TYR A 139 9.83 -17.97 17.77
CA TYR A 139 9.99 -17.94 16.32
C TYR A 139 9.95 -16.49 15.82
N GLU A 140 11.06 -15.99 15.30
CA GLU A 140 11.10 -14.68 14.64
C GLU A 140 10.65 -14.80 13.20
N CYS A 141 9.76 -13.90 12.78
CA CYS A 141 9.18 -13.85 11.46
C CYS A 141 9.67 -12.59 10.72
N THR A 142 9.85 -12.70 9.40
CA THR A 142 10.21 -11.55 8.56
C THR A 142 8.99 -10.74 8.15
N SER A 143 7.86 -11.42 7.94
CA SER A 143 6.60 -10.84 7.50
C SER A 143 5.41 -11.67 7.96
N ILE A 144 4.30 -10.99 8.20
CA ILE A 144 3.02 -11.56 8.63
C ILE A 144 1.92 -11.05 7.70
N TYR A 145 1.01 -11.94 7.34
CA TYR A 145 -0.21 -11.59 6.64
C TYR A 145 -1.35 -11.49 7.65
N TYR A 146 -1.82 -10.27 7.86
CA TYR A 146 -3.05 -9.99 8.59
C TYR A 146 -4.11 -9.60 7.57
N HIS A 147 -5.17 -10.42 7.46
CA HIS A 147 -6.15 -10.36 6.38
C HIS A 147 -5.51 -10.42 4.98
N HIS A 148 -5.43 -9.29 4.28
CA HIS A 148 -4.79 -9.15 2.97
C HIS A 148 -3.59 -8.21 2.99
N MET A 149 -3.21 -7.74 4.18
CA MET A 149 -2.13 -6.81 4.39
C MET A 149 -0.87 -7.57 4.78
N ASN A 150 0.18 -7.39 3.99
CA ASN A 150 1.51 -7.87 4.33
C ASN A 150 2.19 -6.84 5.25
N VAL A 151 2.32 -7.22 6.52
CA VAL A 151 3.00 -6.51 7.59
C VAL A 151 4.44 -7.02 7.67
N ARG A 152 5.42 -6.13 7.53
CA ARG A 152 6.84 -6.48 7.52
C ARG A 152 7.60 -5.74 8.60
N THR A 153 8.74 -6.28 8.97
CA THR A 153 9.76 -5.52 9.69
C THR A 153 10.10 -4.24 8.92
N GLY A 154 10.20 -3.11 9.63
CA GLY A 154 10.39 -1.77 9.10
C GLY A 154 9.12 -1.06 8.63
N SER A 155 7.97 -1.75 8.51
CA SER A 155 6.70 -1.09 8.17
C SER A 155 6.23 -0.19 9.30
N ILE A 156 5.58 0.91 8.97
CA ILE A 156 5.01 1.84 9.95
C ILE A 156 3.52 1.59 10.10
N VAL A 157 3.01 1.75 11.32
CA VAL A 157 1.58 1.78 11.60
C VAL A 157 1.25 2.98 12.48
N VAL A 158 -0.02 3.39 12.45
CA VAL A 158 -0.55 4.40 13.38
C VAL A 158 -0.91 3.69 14.67
N HIS A 159 -0.26 4.06 15.78
CA HIS A 159 -0.50 3.45 17.08
C HIS A 159 -1.73 4.03 17.77
N HIS A 160 -1.83 5.36 17.80
CA HIS A 160 -2.96 6.10 18.37
C HIS A 160 -2.99 7.54 17.85
N LEU A 161 -4.09 8.25 18.11
CA LEU A 161 -4.24 9.67 17.82
C LEU A 161 -4.09 10.46 19.13
N ALA A 162 -3.18 11.43 19.18
CA ALA A 162 -3.03 12.32 20.33
C ALA A 162 -4.26 13.21 20.49
N HIS A 163 -4.80 13.31 21.71
CA HIS A 163 -6.06 14.01 21.97
C HIS A 163 -5.95 15.54 21.80
N ALA A 164 -7.08 16.13 21.35
CA ALA A 164 -7.38 17.52 20.95
C ALA A 164 -7.26 17.82 19.44
N GLU A 165 -6.21 17.35 18.76
CA GLU A 165 -5.94 17.73 17.35
C GLU A 165 -5.88 16.53 16.38
N GLU A 166 -6.23 15.32 16.85
CA GLU A 166 -6.22 14.08 16.05
C GLU A 166 -4.87 13.79 15.37
N ILE A 167 -3.77 14.22 16.00
CA ILE A 167 -2.42 14.06 15.44
C ILE A 167 -2.03 12.58 15.54
N PRO A 168 -1.66 11.92 14.43
CA PRO A 168 -1.25 10.52 14.46
C PRO A 168 0.10 10.37 15.15
N ILE A 169 0.17 9.40 16.05
CA ILE A 169 1.40 8.90 16.63
C ILE A 169 1.73 7.57 15.96
N PHE A 170 2.93 7.50 15.41
CA PHE A 170 3.38 6.38 14.60
C PHE A 170 4.26 5.43 15.41
N CYS A 171 4.37 4.19 14.93
CA CYS A 171 5.40 3.28 15.37
C CYS A 171 5.95 2.46 14.20
N GLN A 172 7.23 2.16 14.23
CA GLN A 172 7.90 1.31 13.24
C GLN A 172 8.03 -0.11 13.79
N ILE A 173 7.58 -1.10 13.02
CA ILE A 173 7.67 -2.49 13.40
C ILE A 173 9.13 -2.94 13.42
N HIS A 174 9.63 -3.28 14.60
CA HIS A 174 11.01 -3.71 14.80
C HIS A 174 11.16 -5.22 14.68
N ARG A 175 10.27 -5.99 15.33
CA ARG A 175 10.32 -7.47 15.34
C ARG A 175 8.91 -8.07 15.30
N LEU A 176 8.79 -9.20 14.62
CA LEU A 176 7.59 -10.03 14.59
C LEU A 176 7.94 -11.37 15.24
N LEU A 177 7.32 -11.69 16.37
CA LEU A 177 7.59 -12.91 17.13
C LEU A 177 6.33 -13.77 17.18
N ASN A 178 6.48 -15.07 16.99
CA ASN A 178 5.44 -16.05 17.25
C ASN A 178 5.86 -16.91 18.44
N ILE A 179 5.08 -16.85 19.52
CA ILE A 179 5.36 -17.48 20.81
C ILE A 179 4.10 -18.23 21.22
N GLN A 180 4.21 -19.54 21.46
CA GLN A 180 3.09 -20.39 21.86
C GLN A 180 1.84 -20.20 20.97
N GLU A 181 2.03 -20.14 19.65
CA GLU A 181 0.99 -19.91 18.63
C GLU A 181 0.34 -18.51 18.65
N LYS A 182 0.82 -17.60 19.51
CA LYS A 182 0.39 -16.21 19.57
C LYS A 182 1.43 -15.32 18.90
N THR A 183 0.97 -14.47 17.98
CA THR A 183 1.83 -13.48 17.35
C THR A 183 1.94 -12.24 18.23
N THR A 184 3.16 -11.86 18.58
CA THR A 184 3.50 -10.62 19.28
C THR A 184 4.33 -9.74 18.36
N ILE A 185 3.88 -8.50 18.17
CA ILE A 185 4.57 -7.50 17.36
C ILE A 185 5.24 -6.51 18.29
N ILE A 186 6.54 -6.29 18.08
CA ILE A 186 7.31 -5.29 18.81
C ILE A 186 7.61 -4.15 17.84
N ALA A 187 7.26 -2.94 18.23
CA ALA A 187 7.46 -1.73 17.46
C ALA A 187 8.22 -0.68 18.28
N GLU A 188 8.90 0.21 17.59
CA GLU A 188 9.53 1.39 18.16
C GLU A 188 8.65 2.62 17.94
N MET A 189 8.41 3.39 19.00
CA MET A 189 7.59 4.59 18.94
C MET A 189 8.31 5.71 18.19
N LEU A 190 7.55 6.45 17.39
CA LEU A 190 7.99 7.62 16.66
C LEU A 190 7.29 8.85 17.25
N ASN A 191 8.07 9.89 17.55
CA ASN A 191 7.54 11.17 17.99
C ASN A 191 7.25 12.03 16.77
N THR A 192 6.04 12.55 16.67
CA THR A 192 5.64 13.49 15.60
C THR A 192 6.10 14.89 15.97
N ILE A 193 7.00 15.47 15.17
CA ILE A 193 7.59 16.79 15.43
C ILE A 193 6.70 17.90 14.87
N SER A 194 6.38 17.82 13.58
CA SER A 194 5.56 18.82 12.90
C SER A 194 4.92 18.26 11.63
N PHE A 195 3.89 18.94 11.12
CA PHE A 195 3.31 18.65 9.82
C PHE A 195 3.83 19.63 8.77
N VAL A 196 4.39 19.11 7.68
CA VAL A 196 4.92 19.92 6.57
C VAL A 196 3.87 19.98 5.46
N GLU A 197 3.19 21.11 5.34
CA GLU A 197 2.08 21.30 4.38
C GLU A 197 2.51 21.11 2.91
N ASN A 198 3.71 21.54 2.53
CA ASN A 198 4.18 21.44 1.15
C ASN A 198 4.35 19.99 0.68
N LEU A 199 4.69 19.08 1.59
CA LEU A 199 4.91 17.66 1.31
C LEU A 199 3.71 16.80 1.72
N TRP A 200 2.74 17.39 2.44
CA TRP A 200 1.61 16.68 3.03
C TRP A 200 2.07 15.49 3.88
N SER A 201 3.12 15.70 4.68
CA SER A 201 3.77 14.65 5.46
C SER A 201 4.10 15.10 6.87
N TYR A 202 4.10 14.16 7.81
CA TYR A 202 4.52 14.34 9.18
C TYR A 202 6.02 14.12 9.30
N GLU A 203 6.72 15.09 9.85
CA GLU A 203 8.08 14.93 10.31
C GLU A 203 8.10 14.13 11.62
N VAL A 204 8.94 13.11 11.68
CA VAL A 204 9.02 12.20 12.82
C VAL A 204 10.45 11.92 13.26
N GLU A 205 10.61 11.54 14.52
CA GLU A 205 11.89 11.10 15.08
C GLU A 205 11.72 9.83 15.91
N PHE A 206 12.74 8.96 15.91
CA PHE A 206 12.76 7.76 16.73
C PHE A 206 12.85 8.10 18.22
N SER A 207 11.87 7.66 18.99
CA SER A 207 11.83 7.88 20.44
C SER A 207 12.78 6.92 21.19
N GLY A 208 13.26 5.84 20.56
CA GLY A 208 14.03 4.77 21.22
C GLY A 208 13.19 3.87 22.13
N THR A 209 11.90 4.18 22.29
CA THR A 209 10.99 3.45 23.18
C THR A 209 10.34 2.30 22.42
N LEU A 210 10.64 1.06 22.84
CA LEU A 210 10.01 -0.14 22.30
C LEU A 210 8.71 -0.47 23.05
N VAL A 211 7.69 -0.86 22.29
CA VAL A 211 6.36 -1.23 22.77
C VAL A 211 5.86 -2.49 22.06
N THR A 212 4.98 -3.24 22.73
CA THR A 212 4.20 -4.31 22.09
C THR A 212 2.91 -3.73 21.54
N ILE A 213 2.60 -3.99 20.27
CA ILE A 213 1.41 -3.43 19.63
C ILE A 213 0.40 -4.52 19.30
N ASP A 214 -0.88 -4.15 19.37
CA ASP A 214 -1.97 -4.91 18.81
C ASP A 214 -2.26 -4.42 17.39
N ILE A 215 -2.12 -5.32 16.41
CA ILE A 215 -2.28 -4.97 15.00
C ILE A 215 -3.73 -4.64 14.66
N GLU A 216 -4.69 -5.27 15.36
CA GLU A 216 -6.11 -5.04 15.11
C GLU A 216 -6.47 -3.59 15.47
N HIS A 217 -6.06 -3.16 16.66
CA HIS A 217 -6.24 -1.78 17.12
C HIS A 217 -5.60 -0.74 16.19
N CYS A 218 -4.37 -1.01 15.73
CA CYS A 218 -3.69 -0.10 14.80
C CYS A 218 -4.43 0.02 13.45
N PHE A 219 -4.98 -1.09 12.95
CA PHE A 219 -5.70 -1.11 11.67
C PHE A 219 -7.13 -0.57 11.75
N ASP A 220 -7.74 -0.57 12.93
CA ASP A 220 -9.00 0.13 13.17
C ASP A 220 -8.82 1.65 13.03
N ILE A 221 -7.65 2.19 13.42
CA ILE A 221 -7.32 3.61 13.26
C ILE A 221 -6.94 3.93 11.81
N HIS A 222 -6.02 3.15 11.25
CA HIS A 222 -5.60 3.32 9.85
C HIS A 222 -5.36 1.96 9.20
N PRO A 223 -6.16 1.57 8.17
CA PRO A 223 -6.27 0.19 7.69
C PRO A 223 -5.06 -0.34 6.91
N HIS A 224 -3.98 0.44 6.81
CA HIS A 224 -2.82 0.13 5.99
C HIS A 224 -1.50 0.42 6.71
N CYS A 225 -0.46 -0.36 6.39
CA CYS A 225 0.89 0.04 6.78
C CYS A 225 1.37 1.22 5.93
N LEU A 226 2.17 2.07 6.54
CA LEU A 226 2.80 3.25 5.96
C LEU A 226 4.29 3.00 5.74
N ASP A 227 4.91 3.87 4.95
CA ASP A 227 6.35 3.90 4.71
C ASP A 227 6.96 5.21 5.22
N MET A 228 8.23 5.15 5.59
CA MET A 228 9.03 6.31 5.98
C MET A 228 9.85 6.81 4.79
N TYR A 229 10.00 8.12 4.69
CA TYR A 229 10.79 8.77 3.65
C TYR A 229 11.92 9.57 4.31
N ASP A 230 13.13 9.46 3.77
CA ASP A 230 14.28 10.21 4.26
C ASP A 230 14.60 11.33 3.26
N VAL A 231 14.49 12.57 3.70
CA VAL A 231 14.85 13.76 2.92
C VAL A 231 15.80 14.59 3.76
N GLU A 232 17.02 14.80 3.27
CA GLU A 232 18.04 15.63 3.96
C GLU A 232 18.31 15.23 5.42
N HIS A 233 18.30 13.92 5.71
CA HIS A 233 18.45 13.33 7.06
C HIS A 233 17.28 13.53 8.02
N VAL A 234 16.14 14.00 7.51
CA VAL A 234 14.88 14.10 8.26
C VAL A 234 13.91 13.02 7.79
N HIS A 235 13.20 12.42 8.74
CA HIS A 235 12.26 11.35 8.48
C HIS A 235 10.84 11.89 8.33
N TYR A 236 10.15 11.46 7.28
CA TYR A 236 8.79 11.87 6.96
C TYR A 236 7.86 10.68 6.79
N ILE A 237 6.59 10.85 7.14
CA ILE A 237 5.52 9.86 6.93
C ILE A 237 4.34 10.55 6.26
N ASN A 238 3.84 9.94 5.18
CA ASN A 238 2.65 10.41 4.49
C ASN A 238 1.52 9.38 4.66
N LEU A 239 0.33 9.85 5.07
CA LEU A 239 -0.85 8.99 5.29
C LEU A 239 -1.53 8.53 3.99
N LEU A 240 -1.30 9.22 2.88
CA LEU A 240 -2.00 8.99 1.61
C LEU A 240 -1.31 7.94 0.73
N THR A 241 -0.01 7.73 0.92
CA THR A 241 0.81 6.94 0.00
C THR A 241 1.62 5.88 0.73
N ARG A 242 1.41 4.63 0.32
CA ARG A 242 2.34 3.52 0.55
C ARG A 242 3.12 3.27 -0.75
N ILE A 243 4.44 3.40 -0.73
CA ILE A 243 5.29 2.85 -1.79
C ILE A 243 5.36 1.35 -1.55
N SER A 244 4.33 0.62 -2.00
CA SER A 244 4.37 -0.84 -1.92
C SER A 244 5.62 -1.35 -2.66
N PRO A 245 6.54 -2.06 -1.98
CA PRO A 245 7.51 -2.86 -2.69
C PRO A 245 6.74 -4.02 -3.30
N ARG A 246 6.55 -3.96 -4.63
CA ARG A 246 5.87 -4.95 -5.46
C ARG A 246 5.92 -6.35 -4.85
N THR A 247 4.84 -6.76 -4.21
CA THR A 247 4.60 -8.17 -3.94
C THR A 247 4.28 -8.82 -5.28
N GLY A 248 5.16 -9.70 -5.76
CA GLY A 248 4.85 -10.59 -6.86
C GLY A 248 3.57 -11.37 -6.54
N LEU A 249 2.50 -11.05 -7.27
CA LEU A 249 1.38 -11.96 -7.45
C LEU A 249 1.84 -13.00 -8.47
N GLU A 250 2.44 -14.09 -7.99
CA GLU A 250 2.53 -15.31 -8.76
C GLU A 250 1.20 -16.07 -8.66
N GLY A 251 0.54 -16.21 -9.81
CA GLY A 251 -0.21 -17.40 -10.21
C GLY A 251 -1.38 -17.85 -9.32
N SER A 252 -2.56 -17.24 -9.51
CA SER A 252 -3.78 -18.05 -9.52
C SER A 252 -3.74 -18.94 -10.77
N VAL A 253 -3.15 -20.13 -10.64
CA VAL A 253 -3.42 -21.21 -11.58
C VAL A 253 -4.84 -21.64 -11.31
N LEU A 254 -5.72 -21.29 -12.24
CA LEU A 254 -7.05 -21.87 -12.38
C LEU A 254 -6.88 -23.37 -12.60
N GLY A 255 -7.37 -24.16 -11.65
CA GLY A 255 -7.96 -25.48 -11.89
C GLY A 255 -9.47 -25.34 -11.87
#